data_AF-A0A7Y4U8D0-F1
#
_entry.id   AF-A0A7Y4U8D0-F1
#
_cell.length_a   1.000
_cell.length_b   1.000
_cell.length_c   1.000
_cell.angle_alpha   90.00
_cell.angle_beta   90.00
_cell.angle_gamma   90.00
#
_symmetry.space_group_name_H-M   'P 1'
#
loop_
_entity.id
_entity.type
_entity.pdbx_description
1 polymer ?
#
loop_
_entity_poly.entity_id
_entity_poly.type
_entity_poly.pdbx_seq_one_letter_code
_entity_poly.pdbx_strand_id
1 'polypeptide(L)' 'NPLRELPANLLQLPRLEKFDLRWVKLHALPIGWGELEARGCQVIC' A
#
# COMPACT_ATOMS: atom_id res chain seq x y z
N ASN A 1 -5.81 -14.12 -9.23
CA ASN A 1 -6.21 -12.70 -9.31
C ASN A 1 -4.99 -11.84 -8.96
N PRO A 2 -4.06 -11.59 -9.90
CA PRO A 2 -2.87 -10.78 -9.60
C PRO A 2 -3.24 -9.29 -9.56
N LEU A 3 -3.04 -8.64 -8.42
CA LEU A 3 -3.15 -7.20 -8.26
C LEU A 3 -1.94 -6.55 -8.96
N ARG A 4 -2.16 -5.94 -10.12
CA ARG A 4 -1.12 -5.19 -10.86
C ARG A 4 -0.94 -3.76 -10.36
N GLU A 5 -2.02 -3.20 -9.81
CA GLU A 5 -2.08 -1.84 -9.28
C GLU A 5 -2.85 -1.85 -7.97
N LEU A 6 -2.40 -1.03 -7.02
CA LEU A 6 -3.13 -0.80 -5.78
C LEU A 6 -4.15 0.31 -6.00
N PRO A 7 -5.40 0.14 -5.55
CA PRO A 7 -6.39 1.20 -5.65
C PRO A 7 -6.03 2.36 -4.70
N ALA A 8 -6.19 3.60 -5.18
CA ALA A 8 -5.83 4.80 -4.41
C ALA A 8 -6.63 4.96 -3.10
N ASN A 9 -7.79 4.31 -2.99
CA ASN A 9 -8.61 4.31 -1.78
C ASN A 9 -7.96 3.57 -0.59
N LEU A 10 -6.92 2.74 -0.80
CA LEU A 10 -6.10 2.18 0.29
C LEU A 10 -5.47 3.28 1.15
N LEU A 11 -5.12 4.41 0.53
CA LEU A 11 -4.58 5.57 1.21
C LEU A 11 -5.61 6.28 2.08
N GLN A 12 -6.91 6.00 1.91
CA GLN A 12 -7.98 6.61 2.68
C GLN A 12 -8.40 5.75 3.88
N LEU A 13 -7.81 4.56 4.05
CA LEU A 13 -8.13 3.68 5.18
C LEU A 13 -7.47 4.19 6.46
N PRO A 14 -8.24 4.74 7.43
CA PRO A 14 -7.67 5.40 8.59
C PRO A 14 -7.08 4.44 9.63
N ARG A 15 -7.35 3.13 9.49
CA ARG A 15 -6.88 2.07 10.39
C ARG A 15 -5.89 1.11 9.70
N LEU A 16 -5.33 1.51 8.57
CA LEU A 16 -4.34 0.69 7.88
C LEU A 16 -3.01 0.82 8.60
N GLU A 17 -2.69 -0.18 9.43
CA GLU A 17 -1.44 -0.22 10.21
C GLU A 17 -0.35 -1.06 9.54
N LYS A 18 -0.75 -2.01 8.69
CA LYS A 18 0.18 -2.92 8.04
C LYS A 18 -0.29 -3.28 6.65
N PHE A 19 0.63 -3.23 5.69
CA PHE A 19 0.38 -3.65 4.33
C PHE A 19 1.50 -4.56 3.83
N ASP A 20 1.16 -5.81 3.51
CA ASP A 20 2.10 -6.84 3.09
C ASP A 20 2.01 -7.05 1.58
N LEU A 21 3.11 -6.69 0.91
CA LEU A 21 3.32 -6.72 -0.53
C LEU A 21 4.26 -7.83 -0.99
N ARG A 22 4.82 -8.65 -0.08
CA ARG A 22 5.82 -9.69 -0.40
C ARG A 22 5.39 -10.68 -1.49
N TRP A 23 4.08 -10.88 -1.60
CA TRP A 23 3.47 -11.80 -2.56
C TRP A 23 2.70 -11.08 -3.68
N VAL A 24 2.75 -9.75 -3.71
CA VAL A 24 2.04 -8.91 -4.68
C VAL A 24 3.05 -8.36 -5.68
N LYS A 25 2.96 -8.80 -6.93
CA LYS A 25 3.76 -8.26 -8.03
C LYS A 25 3.17 -6.94 -8.52
N LEU A 26 3.48 -5.87 -7.80
CA LEU A 26 3.16 -4.51 -8.22
C LEU A 26 4.20 -4.00 -9.23
N HIS A 27 3.72 -3.35 -10.28
CA HIS A 27 4.60 -2.66 -11.24
C HIS A 27 5.00 -1.27 -10.75
N ALA A 28 4.15 -0.63 -9.94
CA ALA A 28 4.38 0.67 -9.34
C ALA A 28 3.56 0.82 -8.05
N LEU A 29 4.05 1.67 -7.15
CA LEU A 29 3.30 2.11 -5.98
C LEU A 29 2.48 3.35 -6.34
N PRO A 30 1.25 3.50 -5.83
CA PRO A 30 0.42 4.66 -6.11
C PRO A 30 1.03 5.94 -5.50
N ILE A 31 0.72 7.08 -6.11
CA ILE A 31 1.04 8.40 -5.54
C ILE A 31 0.44 8.51 -4.14
N GLY A 32 1.24 8.90 -3.16
CA GLY A 32 0.84 8.96 -1.76
C GLY A 32 1.21 7.73 -0.93
N TRP A 33 1.91 6.74 -1.49
CA TRP A 33 2.41 5.58 -0.73
C TRP A 33 3.25 5.98 0.50
N GLY A 34 4.08 7.01 0.36
CA GLY A 34 4.84 7.56 1.48
C GLY A 34 3.98 8.16 2.60
N GLU A 35 2.73 8.56 2.33
CA GLU A 35 1.82 9.00 3.40
C GLU A 35 1.39 7.84 4.29
N LEU A 36 1.35 6.61 3.79
CA LEU A 36 1.05 5.45 4.63
C LEU A 36 2.19 5.25 5.62
N GLU A 37 3.43 5.26 5.16
CA GLU A 37 4.60 5.16 6.04
C GLU A 37 4.65 6.33 7.03
N ALA A 38 4.36 7.55 6.59
CA ALA A 38 4.30 8.74 7.46
C ALA A 38 3.20 8.64 8.54
N ARG A 39 2.13 7.89 8.29
CA ARG A 39 1.06 7.59 9.26
C ARG A 39 1.42 6.44 10.20
N GLY A 40 2.59 5.83 10.06
CA GLY A 40 3.02 4.68 10.84
C GLY A 40 2.51 3.34 10.28
N CYS A 41 1.98 3.32 9.06
CA CYS A 41 1.65 2.06 8.40
C CYS A 41 2.94 1.33 8.01
N GLN A 42 3.10 0.11 8.50
CA GLN A 42 4.22 -0.75 8.13
C GLN A 42 3.98 -1.36 6.75
N VAL A 43 4.75 -0.91 5.76
CA VAL A 43 4.77 -1.55 4.44
C VAL A 43 5.87 -2.58 4.41
N ILE A 44 5.52 -3.81 4.05
CA ILE A 44 6.46 -4.92 3.88
C ILE A 44 6.42 -5.30 2.40
N CYS A 45 7.38 -4.87 1.61
CA CYS A 45 7.53 -5.23 0.20
C CYS A 45 8.53 -6.36 -0.02
#